data_AF-A0A659UKZ5-F1
#
_entry.id   AF-A0A659UKZ5-F1
#
_cell.length_a   1.000
_cell.length_b   1.000
_cell.length_c   1.000
_cell.angle_alpha   90.00
_cell.angle_beta   90.00
_cell.angle_gamma   90.00
#
_symmetry.space_group_name_H-M   'P 1'
#
loop_
_entity.id
_entity.type
_entity.pdbx_description
1 polymer ?
#
loop_
_entity_poly.entity_id
_entity_poly.type
_entity_poly.pdbx_seq_one_letter_code
_entity_poly.pdbx_strand_id
1 'polypeptide(L)'
;SMWSFSAITSQWGAAELLIPQLFRGFPQVFAVAPSVNLGLGSLPPERLKYASGLFNTLRNPGGAVGIAICGAILNDRTNFHFLTIASHLTPQNEAAMRLVDNVALRYGQLPGAVA
;
A
#
# COMPACT_ATOMS: atom_id res chain seq x y z
N SER A 1 -11.35 1.05 6.21
CA SER A 1 -9.98 1.27 6.71
C SER A 1 -9.06 1.93 5.69
N MET A 2 -9.05 1.55 4.39
CA MET A 2 -8.14 2.21 3.43
C MET A 2 -8.44 3.69 3.20
N TRP A 3 -9.71 4.09 3.17
CA TRP A 3 -10.10 5.50 3.02
C TRP A 3 -9.65 6.38 4.21
N SER A 4 -9.62 5.85 5.44
CA SER A 4 -9.14 6.61 6.60
C SER A 4 -7.65 6.93 6.55
N PHE A 5 -6.86 6.22 5.72
CA PHE A 5 -5.45 6.57 5.49
C PHE A 5 -5.26 7.67 4.45
N SER A 6 -6.30 8.10 3.73
CA SER A 6 -6.19 9.18 2.75
C SER A 6 -5.92 10.55 3.38
N ALA A 7 -6.17 10.70 4.68
CA ALA A 7 -6.01 11.95 5.42
C ALA A 7 -4.70 12.03 6.23
N ILE A 8 -3.76 11.11 5.99
CA ILE A 8 -2.51 11.04 6.77
C ILE A 8 -1.70 12.33 6.57
N THR A 9 -1.27 12.95 7.67
CA THR A 9 -0.40 14.14 7.65
C THR A 9 0.85 13.90 8.49
N SER A 10 1.83 14.81 8.42
CA SER A 10 3.06 14.72 9.22
C SER A 10 2.85 14.90 10.73
N GLN A 11 1.65 15.29 11.16
CA GLN A 11 1.28 15.47 12.57
C GLN A 11 0.65 14.20 13.18
N TRP A 12 0.35 13.18 12.37
CA TRP A 12 -0.30 11.96 12.86
C TRP A 12 0.63 11.18 13.78
N GLY A 13 0.13 10.81 14.96
CA GLY A 13 0.83 9.98 15.93
C GLY A 13 0.18 8.60 16.06
N ALA A 14 0.56 7.88 17.13
CA ALA A 14 0.05 6.54 17.40
C ALA A 14 -1.47 6.51 17.66
N ALA A 15 -2.03 7.59 18.22
CA ALA A 15 -3.44 7.67 18.59
C ALA A 15 -4.36 7.77 17.36
N GLU A 16 -3.95 8.50 16.33
CA GLU A 16 -4.70 8.69 15.09
C GLU A 16 -4.68 7.41 14.23
N LEU A 17 -3.62 6.61 14.36
CA LEU A 17 -3.48 5.32 13.67
C LEU A 17 -4.26 4.18 14.34
N LEU A 18 -4.64 4.32 15.62
CA LEU A 18 -5.39 3.28 16.35
C LEU A 18 -6.73 2.97 15.68
N ILE A 19 -7.49 4.01 15.33
CA ILE A 19 -8.83 3.87 14.73
C ILE A 19 -8.74 3.11 13.38
N PRO A 20 -7.91 3.53 12.39
CA PRO A 20 -7.72 2.79 11.15
C PRO A 20 -7.28 1.33 11.34
N GLN A 21 -6.38 1.06 12.29
CA GLN A 21 -5.89 -0.30 12.55
C GLN A 21 -6.97 -1.19 13.18
N LEU A 22 -7.78 -0.64 14.08
CA LEU A 22 -8.92 -1.35 14.65
C LEU A 22 -9.91 -1.74 13.55
N PHE A 23 -10.28 -0.80 12.67
CA PHE A 23 -11.15 -1.09 11.53
C PHE A 23 -10.54 -2.04 10.50
N ARG A 24 -9.21 -2.18 10.47
CA ARG A 24 -8.51 -3.14 9.61
C ARG A 24 -8.56 -4.56 10.19
N GLY A 25 -8.25 -4.71 11.48
CA GLY A 25 -8.16 -6.02 12.14
C GLY A 25 -9.50 -6.58 12.61
N PHE A 26 -10.42 -5.71 13.05
CA PHE A 26 -11.69 -6.13 13.65
C PHE A 26 -12.56 -6.98 12.71
N PRO A 27 -12.84 -6.58 11.45
CA PRO A 27 -13.68 -7.37 10.55
C PRO A 27 -13.08 -8.73 10.21
N GLN A 28 -11.75 -8.83 10.22
CA GLN A 28 -11.04 -10.06 9.88
C GLN A 28 -11.36 -11.18 10.87
N VAL A 29 -11.49 -10.88 12.16
CA VAL A 29 -11.81 -11.88 13.19
C VAL A 29 -13.21 -12.47 12.98
N PHE A 30 -14.18 -11.63 12.61
CA PHE A 30 -15.54 -12.06 12.32
C PHE A 30 -15.67 -12.84 11.01
N ALA A 31 -14.78 -12.62 10.04
CA ALA A 31 -14.81 -13.35 8.77
C ALA A 31 -14.23 -14.77 8.87
N VAL A 32 -13.30 -15.02 9.80
CA VAL A 32 -12.56 -16.29 9.87
C VAL A 32 -13.46 -17.45 10.30
N ALA A 33 -14.20 -17.34 11.41
CA ALA A 33 -14.99 -18.46 11.93
C ALA A 33 -16.11 -18.94 10.97
N PRO A 34 -16.90 -18.05 10.34
CA PRO A 34 -17.89 -18.44 9.33
C PRO A 34 -17.26 -19.08 8.10
N SER A 35 -16.11 -18.57 7.63
CA SER A 35 -15.42 -19.12 6.45
C SER A 35 -14.93 -20.55 6.68
N VAL A 36 -14.41 -20.84 7.86
CA VAL A 36 -13.99 -22.19 8.25
C VAL A 36 -15.19 -23.12 8.37
N ASN A 37 -16.28 -22.67 9.01
CA ASN A 37 -17.50 -23.47 9.12
C ASN A 37 -18.14 -23.76 7.76
N LEU A 38 -18.16 -22.80 6.83
CA LEU A 38 -18.67 -23.01 5.48
C LEU A 38 -17.78 -23.97 4.67
N GLY A 39 -16.46 -23.88 4.83
CA GLY A 39 -15.52 -24.71 4.08
C GLY A 39 -15.37 -26.15 4.61
N LEU A 40 -15.53 -26.35 5.93
CA LEU A 40 -15.22 -27.62 6.59
C LEU A 40 -16.38 -28.21 7.40
N GLY A 41 -17.43 -27.44 7.70
CA GLY A 41 -18.45 -27.81 8.68
C GLY A 41 -19.38 -28.95 8.28
N SER A 42 -19.47 -29.28 6.99
CA SER A 42 -20.29 -30.39 6.48
C SER A 42 -19.50 -31.68 6.21
N LEU A 43 -18.18 -31.68 6.46
CA LEU A 43 -17.35 -32.86 6.19
C LEU A 43 -17.39 -33.88 7.33
N PRO A 44 -17.39 -35.19 7.01
CA PRO A 44 -17.26 -36.24 8.01
C PRO A 44 -15.88 -36.17 8.73
N PRO A 45 -15.80 -36.59 10.00
CA PRO A 45 -14.60 -36.46 10.84
C PRO A 45 -13.33 -37.06 10.20
N GLU A 46 -13.47 -38.14 9.44
CA GLU A 46 -12.33 -38.80 8.81
C GLU A 46 -11.63 -37.93 7.75
N ARG A 47 -12.36 -36.99 7.13
CA ARG A 47 -11.84 -36.12 6.05
C ARG A 47 -11.40 -34.74 6.54
N LEU A 48 -11.81 -34.35 7.74
CA LEU A 48 -11.57 -33.02 8.32
C LEU A 48 -10.07 -32.69 8.43
N LYS A 49 -9.23 -33.66 8.78
CA LYS A 49 -7.77 -33.46 8.89
C LYS A 49 -7.15 -33.08 7.55
N TYR A 50 -7.51 -33.80 6.48
CA TYR A 50 -7.00 -33.55 5.13
C TYR A 50 -7.54 -32.22 4.58
N ALA A 51 -8.84 -31.98 4.75
CA ALA A 51 -9.49 -30.75 4.29
C ALA A 51 -8.97 -29.51 5.04
N SER A 52 -8.72 -29.58 6.34
CA SER A 52 -8.13 -28.49 7.12
C SER A 52 -6.68 -28.20 6.70
N GLY A 53 -5.90 -29.23 6.39
CA GLY A 53 -4.56 -29.07 5.84
C GLY A 53 -4.58 -28.33 4.51
N LEU A 54 -5.46 -28.75 3.59
CA LEU A 54 -5.64 -28.09 2.30
C LEU A 54 -6.16 -26.66 2.45
N PHE A 55 -7.14 -26.41 3.32
CA PHE A 55 -7.69 -25.08 3.59
C PHE A 55 -6.61 -24.10 4.07
N ASN A 56 -5.77 -24.52 5.01
CA ASN A 56 -4.65 -23.70 5.48
C ASN A 56 -3.61 -23.48 4.38
N THR A 57 -3.31 -24.51 3.58
CA THR A 57 -2.38 -24.39 2.46
C THR A 57 -2.91 -23.48 1.37
N LEU A 58 -4.22 -23.42 1.10
CA LEU A 58 -4.80 -22.51 0.09
C LEU A 58 -4.89 -21.06 0.59
N ARG A 59 -5.04 -20.86 1.90
CA ARG A 59 -5.13 -19.53 2.51
C ARG A 59 -3.86 -18.68 2.30
N ASN A 60 -2.67 -19.27 2.48
CA ASN A 60 -1.41 -18.51 2.42
C ASN A 60 -1.08 -18.03 0.99
N PRO A 61 -1.09 -18.88 -0.06
CA PRO A 61 -0.95 -18.45 -1.45
C PRO A 61 -2.09 -17.55 -1.91
N GLY A 62 -3.33 -17.80 -1.49
CA GLY A 62 -4.45 -16.90 -1.79
C GLY A 62 -4.21 -15.47 -1.27
N GLY A 63 -3.69 -15.36 -0.05
CA GLY A 63 -3.24 -14.07 0.50
C GLY A 63 -2.11 -13.44 -0.30
N ALA A 64 -1.09 -14.22 -0.68
CA ALA A 64 0.03 -13.74 -1.49
C ALA A 64 -0.41 -13.25 -2.88
N VAL A 65 -1.29 -13.99 -3.56
CA VAL A 65 -1.87 -13.59 -4.86
C VAL A 65 -2.67 -12.30 -4.72
N GLY A 66 -3.49 -12.17 -3.67
CA GLY A 66 -4.23 -10.94 -3.39
C GLY A 66 -3.31 -9.73 -3.20
N ILE A 67 -2.21 -9.90 -2.44
CA ILE A 67 -1.20 -8.85 -2.25
C ILE A 67 -0.53 -8.50 -3.58
N ALA A 68 -0.18 -9.49 -4.41
CA ALA A 68 0.45 -9.26 -5.70
C ALA A 68 -0.45 -8.46 -6.65
N ILE A 69 -1.74 -8.77 -6.71
CA ILE A 69 -2.73 -8.02 -7.50
C ILE A 69 -2.82 -6.57 -7.00
N CYS A 70 -2.95 -6.36 -5.70
CA CYS A 70 -2.96 -5.02 -5.11
C CYS A 70 -1.69 -4.24 -5.45
N GLY A 71 -0.52 -4.89 -5.41
CA GLY A 71 0.76 -4.31 -5.79
C GLY A 71 0.81 -3.92 -7.27
N ALA A 72 0.29 -4.77 -8.16
CA ALA A 72 0.22 -4.46 -9.58
C ALA A 72 -0.66 -3.23 -9.86
N ILE A 73 -1.84 -3.14 -9.23
CA ILE A 73 -2.74 -1.98 -9.34
C ILE A 73 -2.06 -0.72 -8.80
N LEU A 74 -1.41 -0.82 -7.64
CA LEU A 74 -0.72 0.33 -7.03
C LEU A 74 0.44 0.81 -7.90
N ASN A 75 1.19 -0.11 -8.49
CA ASN A 75 2.29 0.20 -9.40
C ASN A 75 1.80 0.91 -10.66
N ASP A 76 0.72 0.43 -11.27
CA ASP A 76 0.10 1.07 -12.44
C ASP A 76 -0.35 2.50 -12.13
N ARG A 77 -1.07 2.70 -11.02
CA ARG A 77 -1.51 4.03 -10.57
C ARG A 77 -0.33 4.95 -10.25
N THR A 78 0.72 4.43 -9.62
CA THR A 78 1.92 5.20 -9.29
C THR A 78 2.61 5.68 -10.57
N ASN A 79 2.75 4.81 -11.58
CA ASN A 79 3.30 5.18 -12.88
C ASN A 79 2.45 6.25 -13.56
N PHE A 80 1.12 6.12 -13.54
CA PHE A 80 0.22 7.14 -14.08
C PHE A 80 0.44 8.52 -13.44
N HIS A 81 0.48 8.58 -12.10
CA HIS A 81 0.71 9.84 -11.39
C HIS A 81 2.11 10.41 -11.63
N PHE A 82 3.14 9.55 -11.71
CA PHE A 82 4.49 9.97 -12.04
C PHE A 82 4.55 10.60 -13.43
N LEU A 83 3.96 9.96 -14.45
CA LEU A 83 3.90 10.49 -15.80
C LEU A 83 3.10 11.80 -15.89
N THR A 84 2.02 11.91 -15.12
CA THR A 84 1.23 13.15 -15.02
C THR A 84 2.04 14.30 -14.42
N ILE A 85 2.84 14.04 -13.38
CA ILE A 85 3.72 15.06 -12.81
C ILE A 85 4.84 15.43 -13.79
N ALA A 86 5.43 14.42 -14.44
CA ALA A 86 6.47 14.61 -15.44
C ALA A 86 6.00 15.43 -16.65
N SER A 87 4.77 15.22 -17.12
CA SER A 87 4.22 15.99 -18.24
C SER A 87 3.97 17.46 -17.89
N HIS A 88 3.81 17.78 -16.60
CA HIS A 88 3.65 19.16 -16.11
C HIS A 88 5.00 19.84 -15.80
N LEU A 89 6.12 19.11 -15.85
CA LEU A 89 7.47 19.64 -15.70
C LEU A 89 7.99 20.16 -17.05
N THR A 90 7.37 21.24 -17.52
CA THR A 90 7.80 21.95 -18.74
C THR A 90 8.67 23.17 -18.37
N PRO A 91 9.52 23.69 -19.27
CA PRO A 91 10.28 24.93 -19.04
C PRO A 91 9.42 26.16 -18.68
N GLN A 92 8.13 26.13 -19.02
CA GLN A 92 7.13 27.15 -18.67
C GLN A 92 6.63 27.02 -17.22
N ASN A 93 6.98 25.95 -16.50
CA ASN A 93 6.64 25.75 -15.10
C ASN A 93 7.60 26.60 -14.24
N GLU A 94 7.20 27.83 -13.96
CA GLU A 94 8.01 28.79 -13.21
C GLU A 94 8.49 28.26 -11.86
N ALA A 95 7.67 27.49 -11.14
CA ALA A 95 8.05 26.93 -9.84
C ALA A 95 9.18 25.90 -9.98
N ALA A 96 9.12 25.05 -11.02
CA ALA A 96 10.16 24.08 -11.31
C ALA A 96 11.47 24.76 -11.76
N MET A 97 11.39 25.76 -12.64
CA MET A 97 12.56 26.53 -13.08
C MET A 97 13.20 27.30 -11.92
N ARG A 98 12.40 27.92 -11.03
CA ARG A 98 12.91 28.56 -9.81
C ARG A 98 13.65 27.56 -8.91
N LEU A 99 13.18 26.32 -8.79
CA LEU A 99 13.89 25.29 -8.04
C LEU A 99 15.26 24.97 -8.68
N VAL A 100 15.29 24.77 -10.00
CA VAL A 100 16.53 24.49 -10.76
C VAL A 100 17.54 25.62 -10.60
N ASP A 101 17.11 26.87 -10.75
CA ASP A 101 17.97 28.05 -10.55
C ASP A 101 18.53 28.11 -9.12
N ASN A 102 17.68 27.87 -8.11
CA ASN A 102 18.14 27.85 -6.72
C ASN A 102 19.14 26.73 -6.44
N VAL A 103 18.96 25.55 -7.07
CA VAL A 103 19.91 24.44 -6.95
C VAL A 103 21.21 24.79 -7.66
N ALA A 104 21.16 25.35 -8.86
CA ALA A 104 22.34 25.78 -9.61
C ALA A 104 23.16 26.83 -8.85
N LEU A 105 22.48 27.82 -8.23
CA LEU A 105 23.11 28.82 -7.39
C LEU A 105 23.79 28.21 -6.16
N ARG A 106 23.15 27.24 -5.48
CA ARG A 106 23.73 26.55 -4.33
C ARG A 106 24.94 25.69 -4.72
N TYR A 107 24.90 25.03 -5.87
CA TYR A 107 26.05 24.27 -6.37
C TYR A 107 27.23 25.16 -6.73
N GLY A 108 26.98 26.35 -7.29
CA GLY A 108 28.02 27.35 -7.56
C GLY A 108 28.66 27.97 -6.31
N GLN A 109 28.02 27.84 -5.13
CA GLN A 109 28.55 28.33 -3.86
C GLN A 109 29.26 27.26 -3.02
N LEU A 110 29.30 26.00 -3.48
CA LEU A 110 30.08 24.96 -2.81
C LEU A 110 31.59 25.17 -3.06
N PRO A 111 32.44 25.18 -2.02
CA PRO A 111 33.88 25.31 -2.19
C PRO A 111 34.42 24.09 -2.95
N GLY A 112 34.86 24.31 -4.20
CA GLY A 112 35.39 23.27 -5.08
C GLY A 112 34.57 22.97 -6.35
N ALA A 113 33.43 23.64 -6.57
CA ALA A 113 32.76 23.59 -7.87
C ALA A 113 33.56 24.39 -8.91
N VAL A 114 34.14 23.71 -9.88
CA VAL A 114 35.03 24.27 -10.91
C VAL A 114 34.23 25.20 -11.83
N ALA A 115 34.79 26.39 -12.07
CA ALA A 115 34.35 27.36 -13.07
C ALA A 115 34.50 26.84 -14.51
#